data_AF-A0A355CNN7-F1
#
_entry.id   AF-A0A355CNN7-F1
#
_cell.length_a   1.000
_cell.length_b   1.000
_cell.length_c   1.000
_cell.angle_alpha   90.00
_cell.angle_beta   90.00
_cell.angle_gamma   90.00
#
_symmetry.space_group_name_H-M   'P 1'
#
loop_
_entity.id
_entity.type
_entity.pdbx_description
1 polymer ?
#
loop_
_entity_poly.entity_id
_entity_poly.type
_entity_poly.pdbx_seq_one_letter_code
_entity_poly.pdbx_strand_id
1 'polypeptide(L)'
;MSPISESPFSPEEIASEGIKPQEYEDIVRRLNRHPNKAELGMFGVMWSEHCCYKNSRPLLKQFPTEGDRILVGPGENAGVIDLGNGLQLAFKIESHNHPSAVEPFQGAATGVGGILRDIFTMGARPIALLNSLRFGNLDDAKTQRLFKGVVSGISHYGNCIGVPTVGGEVYFDPAYAGNPLVNVMALGLMENQEIVKSGASGIGNPVLYVGSTTGRDGMGGASFASAELTDKSMDDRPAVQVGDPFLEKSLIEACLEAFKTGAVVAAQDMGAAGITCSTSEMAAKGGVGIEFDLDKVPVRESGMIPYEYLLSESQERMLFVAEKGREQELIDIFHRWGLQAVVAGTVIEEPIVRILFKGEIAAEITATALADNTPIYHRELLTEPPEYAIKAWEWTADSLPESTVAGIEIDGNLQNWNQILLQLLDTPTIASKRWVYRQYDHQVQNNTVVLPGGADAAVVRLRPVEACQEEPPQPPLGKGG
;
A
#
# COMPACT_ATOMS: atom_id res chain seq x y z
N MET A 1 35.21 23.22 6.80
CA MET A 1 33.85 23.31 6.21
C MET A 1 33.55 24.78 6.06
N SER A 2 33.35 25.26 4.83
CA SER A 2 32.80 26.61 4.64
C SER A 2 31.46 26.68 5.36
N PRO A 3 31.12 27.79 6.03
CA PRO A 3 29.78 27.95 6.58
C PRO A 3 28.81 27.85 5.40
N ILE A 4 27.98 26.81 5.40
CA ILE A 4 26.81 26.76 4.53
C ILE A 4 26.01 28.03 4.89
N SER A 5 25.54 28.75 3.87
CA SER A 5 24.86 30.05 4.01
C SER A 5 23.66 29.99 4.97
N GLU A 6 23.05 31.14 5.28
CA GLU A 6 21.76 31.12 5.96
C GLU A 6 20.72 30.31 5.16
N SER A 7 19.85 29.61 5.90
CA SER A 7 18.80 28.76 5.32
C SER A 7 17.87 29.59 4.42
N PRO A 8 17.56 29.13 3.20
CA PRO A 8 16.60 29.81 2.32
C PRO A 8 15.14 29.67 2.79
N PHE A 9 14.88 28.82 3.79
CA PHE A 9 13.54 28.59 4.36
C PHE A 9 13.46 29.03 5.81
N SER A 10 12.29 29.55 6.19
CA SER A 10 11.96 29.83 7.59
C SER A 10 11.73 28.54 8.39
N PRO A 11 11.85 28.58 9.73
CA PRO A 11 11.52 27.44 10.59
C PRO A 11 10.07 26.94 10.39
N GLU A 12 9.13 27.85 10.16
CA GLU A 12 7.72 27.51 9.90
C GLU A 12 7.55 26.78 8.57
N GLU A 13 8.27 27.19 7.52
CA GLU A 13 8.25 26.51 6.22
C GLU A 13 8.81 25.08 6.34
N ILE A 14 9.92 24.89 7.05
CA ILE A 14 10.50 23.56 7.29
C ILE A 14 9.53 22.69 8.09
N ALA A 15 8.93 23.23 9.15
CA ALA A 15 7.97 22.49 9.97
C ALA A 15 6.69 22.11 9.20
N SER A 16 6.27 22.94 8.24
CA SER A 16 5.09 22.65 7.40
C SER A 16 5.27 21.42 6.51
N GLU A 17 6.52 21.03 6.22
CA GLU A 17 6.88 19.80 5.48
C GLU A 17 6.97 18.56 6.40
N GLY A 18 6.69 18.71 7.70
CA GLY A 18 6.83 17.63 8.68
C GLY A 18 8.27 17.32 9.07
N ILE A 19 9.22 18.19 8.71
CA ILE A 19 10.65 18.02 8.97
C ILE A 19 11.02 18.67 10.30
N LYS A 20 11.69 17.93 11.19
CA LYS A 20 12.22 18.49 12.44
C LYS A 20 13.48 19.32 12.19
N PRO A 21 13.82 20.29 13.05
CA PRO A 21 15.05 21.07 12.90
C PRO A 21 16.32 20.22 12.75
N GLN A 22 16.47 19.14 13.54
CA GLN A 22 17.62 18.24 13.41
C GLN A 22 17.60 17.44 12.10
N GLU A 23 16.43 17.07 11.60
CA GLU A 23 16.29 16.38 10.31
C GLU A 23 16.71 17.32 9.16
N TYR A 24 16.37 18.61 9.24
CA TYR A 24 16.82 19.60 8.25
C TYR A 24 18.34 19.79 8.26
N GLU A 25 18.96 19.89 9.44
CA GLU A 25 20.42 19.93 9.57
C GLU A 25 21.07 18.68 8.94
N ASP A 26 20.47 17.51 9.13
CA ASP A 26 20.91 16.27 8.51
C ASP A 26 20.78 16.27 6.99
N ILE A 27 19.69 16.81 6.44
CA ILE A 27 19.50 17.00 5.00
C ILE A 27 20.61 17.87 4.44
N VAL A 28 20.84 19.05 5.03
CA VAL A 28 21.85 20.01 4.58
C VAL A 28 23.25 19.39 4.63
N ARG A 29 23.57 18.66 5.70
CA ARG A 29 24.84 17.94 5.87
C ARG A 29 25.05 16.89 4.79
N ARG A 30 24.00 16.16 4.40
CA ARG A 30 24.07 15.07 3.41
C ARG A 30 24.14 15.59 1.98
N LEU A 31 23.40 16.65 1.67
CA LEU A 31 23.45 17.31 0.37
C LEU A 31 24.70 18.19 0.21
N ASN A 32 25.34 18.58 1.32
CA ASN A 32 26.40 19.59 1.36
C ASN A 32 25.97 20.95 0.74
N ARG A 33 24.66 21.23 0.79
CA ARG A 33 24.00 22.46 0.36
C ARG A 33 22.58 22.49 0.95
N HIS A 34 21.91 23.63 0.87
CA HIS A 34 20.47 23.67 1.14
C HIS A 34 19.68 22.97 0.03
N PRO A 35 18.62 22.22 0.38
CA PRO A 35 17.67 21.74 -0.62
C PRO A 35 16.94 22.92 -1.26
N ASN A 36 16.46 22.78 -2.49
CA ASN A 36 15.46 23.68 -3.05
C ASN A 36 14.04 23.29 -2.58
N LYS A 37 13.00 24.04 -2.96
CA LYS A 37 11.63 23.80 -2.47
C LYS A 37 11.09 22.41 -2.87
N ALA A 38 11.38 21.94 -4.09
CA ALA A 38 10.96 20.62 -4.54
C ALA A 38 11.67 19.52 -3.73
N GLU A 39 12.98 19.65 -3.55
CA GLU A 39 13.79 18.71 -2.77
C GLU A 39 13.38 18.67 -1.30
N LEU A 40 13.07 19.83 -0.70
CA LEU A 40 12.56 19.91 0.67
C LEU A 40 11.25 19.14 0.81
N GLY A 41 10.32 19.31 -0.13
CA GLY A 41 9.08 18.54 -0.18
C GLY A 41 9.32 17.04 -0.33
N MET A 42 10.25 16.64 -1.22
CA MET A 42 10.65 15.24 -1.40
C MET A 42 11.14 14.63 -0.08
N PHE A 43 12.00 15.34 0.66
CA PHE A 43 12.44 14.90 1.99
C PHE A 43 11.30 14.85 2.99
N GLY A 44 10.39 15.83 2.99
CA GLY A 44 9.26 15.91 3.93
C GLY A 44 8.37 14.66 3.86
N VAL A 45 8.04 14.22 2.65
CA VAL A 45 7.22 13.02 2.46
C VAL A 45 8.03 11.73 2.66
N MET A 46 9.26 11.64 2.14
CA MET A 46 10.05 10.40 2.21
C MET A 46 10.56 10.11 3.62
N TRP A 47 10.81 11.15 4.44
CA TRP A 47 11.20 11.01 5.84
C TRP A 47 10.02 11.04 6.81
N SER A 48 8.77 10.94 6.33
CA SER A 48 7.59 10.73 7.17
C SER A 48 7.60 9.35 7.85
N GLU A 49 6.87 9.18 8.97
CA GLU A 49 6.78 7.85 9.61
C GLU A 49 6.14 6.83 8.67
N HIS A 50 5.15 7.27 7.88
CA HIS A 50 4.46 6.45 6.89
C HIS A 50 5.40 5.81 5.87
N CYS A 51 6.36 6.57 5.31
CA CYS A 51 7.23 6.06 4.26
C CYS A 51 8.46 5.32 4.80
N CYS A 52 9.13 5.85 5.84
CA CYS A 52 10.43 5.32 6.26
C CYS A 52 10.42 4.54 7.58
N TYR A 53 9.28 4.47 8.28
CA TYR A 53 9.11 3.67 9.49
C TYR A 53 10.17 4.01 10.57
N LYS A 54 10.39 5.32 10.83
CA LYS A 54 11.51 5.83 11.66
C LYS A 54 11.59 5.17 13.03
N ASN A 55 10.45 4.86 13.63
CA ASN A 55 10.35 4.29 14.97
C ASN A 55 10.20 2.76 14.95
N SER A 56 9.54 2.22 13.93
CA SER A 56 9.16 0.80 13.87
C SER A 56 10.18 -0.08 13.14
N ARG A 57 10.91 0.45 12.14
CA ARG A 57 11.90 -0.32 11.36
C ARG A 57 12.93 -1.08 12.21
N PRO A 58 13.49 -0.54 13.30
CA PRO A 58 14.41 -1.29 14.18
C PRO A 58 13.75 -2.47 14.91
N LEU A 59 12.46 -2.36 15.23
CA LEU A 59 11.70 -3.41 15.91
C LEU A 59 11.27 -4.49 14.92
N LEU A 60 10.81 -4.09 13.73
CA LEU A 60 10.37 -5.00 12.68
C LEU A 60 11.51 -5.91 12.16
N LYS A 61 12.76 -5.44 12.20
CA LYS A 61 13.94 -6.25 11.85
C LYS A 61 14.18 -7.45 12.78
N GLN A 62 13.46 -7.56 13.90
CA GLN A 62 13.59 -8.67 14.85
C GLN A 62 12.69 -9.85 14.47
N PHE A 63 11.76 -9.69 13.54
CA PHE A 63 10.92 -10.80 13.07
C PHE A 63 11.73 -11.78 12.20
N PRO A 64 11.43 -13.09 12.28
CA PRO A 64 12.00 -14.06 11.35
C PRO A 64 11.43 -13.82 9.94
N THR A 65 12.30 -13.76 8.94
CA THR A 65 11.94 -13.48 7.53
C THR A 65 12.31 -14.60 6.57
N GLU A 66 12.88 -15.69 7.06
CA GLU A 66 13.33 -16.83 6.26
C GLU A 66 12.44 -18.06 6.51
N GLY A 67 12.25 -18.87 5.48
CA GLY A 67 11.51 -20.12 5.54
C GLY A 67 11.45 -20.82 4.19
N ASP A 68 11.26 -22.14 4.20
CA ASP A 68 11.40 -23.01 3.01
C ASP A 68 10.50 -22.63 1.83
N ARG A 69 9.37 -21.97 2.09
CA ARG A 69 8.39 -21.56 1.07
C ARG A 69 8.39 -20.05 0.80
N ILE A 70 9.29 -19.28 1.42
CA ILE A 70 9.37 -17.84 1.19
C ILE A 70 10.23 -17.60 -0.05
N LEU A 71 9.60 -17.12 -1.12
CA LEU A 71 10.28 -16.73 -2.36
C LEU A 71 10.71 -15.26 -2.31
N VAL A 72 9.86 -14.41 -1.75
CA VAL A 72 10.12 -12.98 -1.52
C VAL A 72 9.66 -12.62 -0.12
N GLY A 73 10.59 -12.18 0.71
CA GLY A 73 10.34 -11.64 2.05
C GLY A 73 10.12 -10.12 2.04
N PRO A 74 10.21 -9.46 3.21
CA PRO A 74 10.11 -8.00 3.30
C PRO A 74 11.17 -7.28 2.46
N GLY A 75 10.77 -6.25 1.71
CA GLY A 75 11.66 -5.42 0.88
C GLY A 75 11.13 -5.14 -0.53
N GLU A 76 10.21 -5.97 -1.01
CA GLU A 76 9.41 -5.73 -2.23
C GLU A 76 7.98 -5.31 -1.87
N ASN A 77 7.17 -4.98 -2.88
CA ASN A 77 5.81 -4.47 -2.66
C ASN A 77 4.90 -5.49 -1.99
N ALA A 78 5.07 -6.78 -2.25
CA ALA A 78 4.35 -7.85 -1.55
C ALA A 78 5.23 -9.07 -1.25
N GLY A 79 4.84 -9.85 -0.24
CA GLY A 79 5.48 -11.13 0.05
C GLY A 79 5.01 -12.19 -0.93
N VAL A 80 5.91 -13.07 -1.36
CA VAL A 80 5.61 -14.16 -2.30
C VAL A 80 6.01 -15.50 -1.68
N ILE A 81 5.08 -16.47 -1.72
CA ILE A 81 5.31 -17.83 -1.24
C ILE A 81 5.10 -18.88 -2.33
N ASP A 82 5.85 -19.98 -2.21
CA ASP A 82 5.64 -21.19 -3.01
C ASP A 82 4.47 -22.01 -2.45
N LEU A 83 3.45 -22.23 -3.28
CA LEU A 83 2.32 -23.11 -2.96
C LEU A 83 2.57 -24.57 -3.38
N GLY A 84 3.70 -24.84 -4.03
CA GLY A 84 4.03 -26.11 -4.67
C GLY A 84 3.43 -26.25 -6.06
N ASN A 85 3.84 -27.30 -6.78
CA ASN A 85 3.40 -27.58 -8.16
C ASN A 85 3.63 -26.42 -9.15
N GLY A 86 4.67 -25.62 -8.92
CA GLY A 86 5.00 -24.46 -9.75
C GLY A 86 4.07 -23.25 -9.56
N LEU A 87 3.21 -23.26 -8.53
CA LEU A 87 2.31 -22.15 -8.21
C LEU A 87 2.92 -21.26 -7.13
N GLN A 88 2.81 -19.95 -7.33
CA GLN A 88 3.31 -18.95 -6.39
C GLN A 88 2.19 -17.97 -6.04
N LEU A 89 2.14 -17.53 -4.79
CA LEU A 89 1.11 -16.64 -4.27
C LEU A 89 1.75 -15.37 -3.69
N ALA A 90 1.36 -14.22 -4.22
CA ALA A 90 1.65 -12.93 -3.64
C ALA A 90 0.56 -12.54 -2.64
N PHE A 91 0.95 -11.96 -1.51
CA PHE A 91 0.01 -11.40 -0.54
C PHE A 91 0.61 -10.22 0.22
N LYS A 92 -0.25 -9.29 0.61
CA LYS A 92 0.08 -8.14 1.45
C LYS A 92 -1.18 -7.68 2.17
N ILE A 93 -1.00 -7.02 3.30
CA ILE A 93 -2.04 -6.26 4.00
C ILE A 93 -1.57 -4.81 4.16
N GLU A 94 -2.48 -3.86 3.93
CA GLU A 94 -2.24 -2.43 4.08
C GLU A 94 -3.29 -1.79 5.00
N SER A 95 -3.04 -0.57 5.45
CA SER A 95 -3.97 0.21 6.28
C SER A 95 -4.28 1.55 5.65
N HIS A 96 -5.53 2.01 5.80
CA HIS A 96 -5.99 3.33 5.33
C HIS A 96 -6.82 4.05 6.41
N ASN A 97 -6.31 4.02 7.64
CA ASN A 97 -7.01 4.46 8.85
C ASN A 97 -7.38 5.95 8.82
N HIS A 98 -6.38 6.83 8.67
CA HIS A 98 -6.55 8.28 8.69
C HIS A 98 -7.51 8.78 7.57
N PRO A 99 -7.31 8.41 6.29
CA PRO A 99 -8.26 8.78 5.24
C PRO A 99 -9.67 8.26 5.51
N SER A 100 -9.81 7.02 6.00
CA SER A 100 -11.11 6.43 6.31
C SER A 100 -11.82 7.08 7.51
N ALA A 101 -11.08 7.68 8.44
CA ALA A 101 -11.65 8.43 9.54
C ALA A 101 -12.30 9.75 9.08
N VAL A 102 -11.73 10.38 8.04
CA VAL A 102 -12.18 11.67 7.49
C VAL A 102 -13.23 11.48 6.38
N GLU A 103 -12.93 10.62 5.41
CA GLU A 103 -13.79 10.27 4.27
C GLU A 103 -13.87 8.72 4.17
N PRO A 104 -14.85 8.10 4.85
CA PRO A 104 -14.86 6.64 5.02
C PRO A 104 -15.08 5.85 3.74
N PHE A 105 -15.80 6.41 2.75
CA PHE A 105 -16.02 5.69 1.50
C PHE A 105 -14.74 5.71 0.67
N GLN A 106 -14.20 6.89 0.46
CA GLN A 106 -13.04 7.09 -0.41
C GLN A 106 -11.77 6.52 0.21
N GLY A 107 -11.54 6.75 1.51
CA GLY A 107 -10.37 6.18 2.20
C GLY A 107 -10.36 4.64 2.16
N ALA A 108 -11.52 4.00 2.30
CA ALA A 108 -11.58 2.54 2.20
C ALA A 108 -11.41 2.06 0.75
N ALA A 109 -12.00 2.77 -0.21
CA ALA A 109 -11.91 2.45 -1.63
C ALA A 109 -10.47 2.56 -2.16
N THR A 110 -9.76 3.65 -1.86
CA THR A 110 -8.35 3.82 -2.23
C THR A 110 -7.44 2.83 -1.51
N GLY A 111 -7.78 2.43 -0.27
CA GLY A 111 -7.09 1.35 0.43
C GLY A 111 -7.21 0.00 -0.29
N VAL A 112 -8.33 -0.30 -0.95
CA VAL A 112 -8.47 -1.48 -1.82
C VAL A 112 -7.65 -1.32 -3.11
N GLY A 113 -7.68 -0.14 -3.74
CA GLY A 113 -6.87 0.13 -4.94
C GLY A 113 -5.37 -0.04 -4.70
N GLY A 114 -4.84 0.58 -3.63
CA GLY A 114 -3.43 0.48 -3.23
C GLY A 114 -2.97 -0.95 -3.03
N ILE A 115 -3.69 -1.73 -2.21
CA ILE A 115 -3.29 -3.11 -1.94
C ILE A 115 -3.38 -4.01 -3.18
N LEU A 116 -4.27 -3.72 -4.13
CA LEU A 116 -4.31 -4.45 -5.40
C LEU A 116 -3.09 -4.12 -6.25
N ARG A 117 -2.68 -2.83 -6.32
CA ARG A 117 -1.45 -2.39 -7.01
C ARG A 117 -0.21 -3.09 -6.49
N ASP A 118 -0.08 -3.20 -5.18
CA ASP A 118 1.04 -3.94 -4.59
C ASP A 118 1.12 -5.38 -5.08
N ILE A 119 -0.02 -6.06 -5.21
CA ILE A 119 -0.08 -7.45 -5.66
C ILE A 119 0.28 -7.56 -7.14
N PHE A 120 -0.37 -6.79 -8.01
CA PHE A 120 -0.15 -6.97 -9.44
C PHE A 120 1.18 -6.40 -9.93
N THR A 121 1.80 -5.48 -9.20
CA THR A 121 3.18 -5.02 -9.49
C THR A 121 4.19 -6.17 -9.38
N MET A 122 3.92 -7.19 -8.56
CA MET A 122 4.74 -8.40 -8.50
C MET A 122 4.56 -9.34 -9.70
N GLY A 123 3.63 -9.04 -10.62
CA GLY A 123 3.21 -9.93 -11.70
C GLY A 123 2.11 -10.92 -11.31
N ALA A 124 1.49 -10.75 -10.13
CA ALA A 124 0.44 -11.62 -9.63
C ALA A 124 -0.96 -11.10 -9.99
N ARG A 125 -1.83 -11.95 -10.55
CA ARG A 125 -3.24 -11.60 -10.77
C ARG A 125 -4.00 -11.62 -9.45
N PRO A 126 -4.64 -10.52 -9.02
CA PRO A 126 -5.45 -10.54 -7.81
C PRO A 126 -6.64 -11.50 -7.91
N ILE A 127 -6.78 -12.38 -6.91
CA ILE A 127 -7.81 -13.42 -6.85
C ILE A 127 -8.75 -13.29 -5.66
N ALA A 128 -8.35 -12.58 -4.61
CA ALA A 128 -9.18 -12.42 -3.41
C ALA A 128 -8.77 -11.20 -2.59
N LEU A 129 -9.75 -10.61 -1.90
CA LEU A 129 -9.60 -9.57 -0.89
C LEU A 129 -10.10 -10.07 0.46
N LEU A 130 -9.51 -9.54 1.54
CA LEU A 130 -10.01 -9.66 2.90
C LEU A 130 -9.92 -8.30 3.59
N ASN A 131 -10.78 -8.04 4.58
CA ASN A 131 -10.71 -6.82 5.38
C ASN A 131 -10.46 -7.11 6.85
N SER A 132 -9.77 -6.22 7.56
CA SER A 132 -9.71 -6.18 9.01
C SER A 132 -10.16 -4.80 9.49
N LEU A 133 -11.35 -4.75 10.07
CA LEU A 133 -12.01 -3.49 10.42
C LEU A 133 -12.21 -3.38 11.93
N ARG A 134 -11.91 -2.21 12.50
CA ARG A 134 -12.14 -1.87 13.91
C ARG A 134 -12.85 -0.53 14.03
N PHE A 135 -13.93 -0.46 14.80
CA PHE A 135 -14.72 0.75 14.99
C PHE A 135 -15.14 0.95 16.45
N GLY A 136 -15.63 2.15 16.77
CA GLY A 136 -16.26 2.49 18.05
C GLY A 136 -17.53 1.69 18.36
N ASN A 137 -18.32 2.16 19.33
CA ASN A 137 -19.61 1.54 19.63
C ASN A 137 -20.62 1.73 18.49
N LEU A 138 -21.29 0.65 18.07
CA LEU A 138 -22.21 0.70 16.93
C LEU A 138 -23.49 1.54 17.20
N ASP A 139 -23.82 1.84 18.45
CA ASP A 139 -24.92 2.73 18.81
C ASP A 139 -24.62 4.22 18.51
N ASP A 140 -23.35 4.56 18.34
CA ASP A 140 -22.93 5.91 18.01
C ASP A 140 -23.12 6.23 16.52
N ALA A 141 -23.75 7.37 16.23
CA ALA A 141 -24.10 7.77 14.87
C ALA A 141 -22.85 8.02 13.99
N LYS A 142 -21.75 8.53 14.57
CA LYS A 142 -20.48 8.72 13.84
C LYS A 142 -19.90 7.36 13.47
N THR A 143 -19.88 6.41 14.39
CA THR A 143 -19.44 5.03 14.15
C THR A 143 -20.27 4.35 13.07
N GLN A 144 -21.60 4.49 13.10
CA GLN A 144 -22.46 3.95 12.05
C GLN A 144 -22.16 4.56 10.67
N ARG A 145 -21.85 5.86 10.60
CA ARG A 145 -21.44 6.53 9.36
C ARG A 145 -20.12 5.99 8.85
N LEU A 146 -19.11 5.85 9.72
CA LEU A 146 -17.80 5.29 9.36
C LEU A 146 -17.94 3.86 8.85
N PHE A 147 -18.62 3.00 9.61
CA PHE A 147 -18.81 1.60 9.24
C PHE A 147 -19.54 1.44 7.90
N LYS A 148 -20.62 2.21 7.68
CA LYS A 148 -21.35 2.21 6.40
C LYS A 148 -20.48 2.69 5.24
N GLY A 149 -19.74 3.79 5.43
CA GLY A 149 -18.87 4.35 4.40
C GLY A 149 -17.76 3.36 4.01
N VAL A 150 -17.05 2.82 4.99
CA VAL A 150 -15.93 1.89 4.76
C VAL A 150 -16.38 0.62 4.04
N VAL A 151 -17.45 -0.02 4.51
CA VAL A 151 -17.98 -1.23 3.86
C VAL A 151 -18.49 -0.92 2.44
N SER A 152 -19.09 0.25 2.23
CA SER A 152 -19.51 0.68 0.88
C SER A 152 -18.32 0.96 -0.04
N GLY A 153 -17.24 1.55 0.47
CA GLY A 153 -16.01 1.82 -0.30
C GLY A 153 -15.30 0.54 -0.72
N ILE A 154 -15.11 -0.40 0.21
CA ILE A 154 -14.53 -1.73 -0.06
C ILE A 154 -15.39 -2.48 -1.09
N SER A 155 -16.70 -2.49 -0.88
CA SER A 155 -17.67 -3.10 -1.79
C SER A 155 -17.57 -2.47 -3.18
N HIS A 156 -17.58 -1.15 -3.28
CA HIS A 156 -17.55 -0.44 -4.55
C HIS A 156 -16.32 -0.82 -5.35
N TYR A 157 -15.13 -0.67 -4.76
CA TYR A 157 -13.88 -0.89 -5.47
C TYR A 157 -13.68 -2.35 -5.87
N GLY A 158 -13.84 -3.29 -4.91
CA GLY A 158 -13.70 -4.73 -5.16
C GLY A 158 -14.69 -5.27 -6.19
N ASN A 159 -15.95 -4.83 -6.13
CA ASN A 159 -16.99 -5.25 -7.08
C ASN A 159 -16.73 -4.70 -8.48
N CYS A 160 -16.34 -3.42 -8.59
CA CYS A 160 -16.05 -2.79 -9.88
C CYS A 160 -14.86 -3.43 -10.60
N ILE A 161 -13.79 -3.75 -9.86
CA ILE A 161 -12.58 -4.33 -10.43
C ILE A 161 -12.71 -5.85 -10.68
N GLY A 162 -13.69 -6.49 -10.06
CA GLY A 162 -13.97 -7.91 -10.22
C GLY A 162 -13.01 -8.80 -9.41
N VAL A 163 -12.65 -8.36 -8.21
CA VAL A 163 -11.87 -9.16 -7.24
C VAL A 163 -12.74 -9.40 -6.00
N PRO A 164 -13.08 -10.66 -5.68
CA PRO A 164 -14.03 -10.96 -4.62
C PRO A 164 -13.45 -10.69 -3.23
N THR A 165 -14.23 -10.08 -2.34
CA THR A 165 -13.89 -10.01 -0.91
C THR A 165 -14.43 -11.24 -0.20
N VAL A 166 -13.55 -12.22 0.01
CA VAL A 166 -13.92 -13.60 0.41
C VAL A 166 -13.96 -13.82 1.92
N GLY A 167 -13.52 -12.84 2.70
CA GLY A 167 -13.49 -12.95 4.16
C GLY A 167 -13.02 -11.68 4.84
N GLY A 168 -12.80 -11.79 6.15
CA GLY A 168 -12.32 -10.69 6.96
C GLY A 168 -12.90 -10.71 8.37
N GLU A 169 -12.61 -9.66 9.11
CA GLU A 169 -13.05 -9.49 10.48
C GLU A 169 -13.53 -8.06 10.72
N VAL A 170 -14.50 -7.93 11.62
CA VAL A 170 -15.05 -6.65 12.07
C VAL A 170 -15.25 -6.71 13.58
N TYR A 171 -14.64 -5.78 14.29
CA TYR A 171 -14.69 -5.68 15.74
C TYR A 171 -15.14 -4.27 16.15
N PHE A 172 -15.93 -4.19 17.22
CA PHE A 172 -16.40 -2.94 17.79
C PHE A 172 -15.90 -2.79 19.23
N ASP A 173 -15.25 -1.67 19.54
CA ASP A 173 -14.74 -1.33 20.87
C ASP A 173 -14.68 0.20 21.06
N PRO A 174 -15.03 0.74 22.24
CA PRO A 174 -14.86 2.16 22.54
C PRO A 174 -13.46 2.72 22.24
N ALA A 175 -12.40 1.90 22.35
CA ALA A 175 -11.03 2.30 22.05
C ALA A 175 -10.84 2.82 20.60
N TYR A 176 -11.70 2.42 19.67
CA TYR A 176 -11.63 2.82 18.26
C TYR A 176 -12.61 3.95 17.87
N ALA A 177 -13.28 4.59 18.84
CA ALA A 177 -14.24 5.68 18.55
C ALA A 177 -13.58 6.93 17.93
N GLY A 178 -12.31 7.18 18.26
CA GLY A 178 -11.53 8.29 17.70
C GLY A 178 -10.81 7.94 16.40
N ASN A 179 -10.20 6.76 16.34
CA ASN A 179 -9.39 6.30 15.21
C ASN A 179 -9.84 4.88 14.78
N PRO A 180 -10.66 4.76 13.73
CA PRO A 180 -11.03 3.45 13.20
C PRO A 180 -9.80 2.78 12.55
N LEU A 181 -9.72 1.45 12.63
CA LEU A 181 -8.74 0.69 11.83
C LEU A 181 -9.42 0.13 10.60
N VAL A 182 -8.85 0.42 9.44
CA VAL A 182 -9.32 -0.02 8.13
C VAL A 182 -8.14 -0.62 7.40
N ASN A 183 -8.02 -1.94 7.52
CA ASN A 183 -6.99 -2.69 6.83
C ASN A 183 -7.62 -3.57 5.75
N VAL A 184 -6.94 -3.66 4.60
CA VAL A 184 -7.33 -4.52 3.49
C VAL A 184 -6.15 -5.39 3.13
N MET A 185 -6.42 -6.67 2.94
CA MET A 185 -5.46 -7.67 2.48
C MET A 185 -5.86 -8.13 1.08
N ALA A 186 -4.88 -8.35 0.23
CA ALA A 186 -5.10 -8.94 -1.09
C ALA A 186 -4.23 -10.19 -1.27
N LEU A 187 -4.76 -11.11 -2.07
CA LEU A 187 -4.11 -12.33 -2.53
C LEU A 187 -4.03 -12.29 -4.06
N GLY A 188 -2.88 -12.62 -4.63
CA GLY A 188 -2.71 -12.77 -6.07
C GLY A 188 -1.94 -14.03 -6.45
N LEU A 189 -2.37 -14.66 -7.54
CA LEU A 189 -1.70 -15.83 -8.10
C LEU A 189 -0.74 -15.38 -9.21
N MET A 190 0.51 -15.80 -9.13
CA MET A 190 1.48 -15.55 -10.19
C MET A 190 1.09 -16.34 -11.45
N GLU A 191 1.01 -15.66 -12.60
CA GLU A 191 0.77 -16.32 -13.89
C GLU A 191 2.07 -16.78 -14.56
N ASN A 192 3.19 -16.17 -14.19
CA ASN A 192 4.53 -16.46 -14.68
C ASN A 192 5.44 -16.80 -13.50
N GLN A 193 6.50 -17.57 -13.73
CA GLN A 193 7.48 -17.88 -12.67
C GLN A 193 8.45 -16.73 -12.38
N GLU A 194 8.59 -15.79 -13.31
CA GLU A 194 9.44 -14.61 -13.12
C GLU A 194 8.73 -13.57 -12.26
N ILE A 195 9.38 -13.23 -11.16
CA ILE A 195 8.93 -12.18 -10.25
C ILE A 195 9.49 -10.85 -10.74
N VAL A 196 8.59 -9.91 -11.03
CA VAL A 196 8.96 -8.55 -11.39
C VAL A 196 9.47 -7.84 -10.14
N LYS A 197 10.70 -7.33 -10.22
CA LYS A 197 11.33 -6.60 -9.11
C LYS A 197 11.16 -5.10 -9.29
N SER A 198 11.24 -4.35 -8.20
CA SER A 198 11.13 -2.89 -8.28
C SER A 198 12.45 -2.17 -8.57
N GLY A 199 13.60 -2.83 -8.44
CA GLY A 199 14.92 -2.20 -8.64
C GLY A 199 15.27 -2.00 -10.11
N ALA A 200 15.56 -0.76 -10.52
CA ALA A 200 16.00 -0.46 -11.89
C ALA A 200 17.34 -1.10 -12.22
N SER A 201 17.51 -1.53 -13.47
CA SER A 201 18.81 -1.95 -13.98
C SER A 201 18.92 -1.67 -15.47
N GLY A 202 20.16 -1.78 -15.99
CA GLY A 202 20.48 -1.51 -17.39
C GLY A 202 20.57 -0.02 -17.70
N ILE A 203 21.78 0.54 -17.62
CA ILE A 203 22.05 1.95 -17.93
C ILE A 203 21.56 2.27 -19.35
N GLY A 204 20.82 3.37 -19.49
CA GLY A 204 20.22 3.81 -20.74
C GLY A 204 18.88 3.16 -21.07
N ASN A 205 18.35 2.28 -20.21
CA ASN A 205 16.98 1.79 -20.35
C ASN A 205 15.98 2.94 -20.13
N PRO A 206 14.93 3.04 -20.96
CA PRO A 206 13.90 4.06 -20.80
C PRO A 206 13.04 3.80 -19.55
N VAL A 207 12.72 4.88 -18.85
CA VAL A 207 11.75 4.88 -17.74
C VAL A 207 10.42 5.41 -18.26
N LEU A 208 9.40 4.59 -18.19
CA LEU A 208 8.05 4.89 -18.66
C LEU A 208 7.15 5.26 -17.49
N TYR A 209 6.37 6.31 -17.71
CA TYR A 209 5.19 6.60 -16.91
C TYR A 209 3.99 5.93 -17.57
N VAL A 210 3.20 5.20 -16.81
CA VAL A 210 1.97 4.54 -17.31
C VAL A 210 0.79 4.76 -16.36
N GLY A 211 -0.43 4.73 -16.93
CA GLY A 211 -1.68 4.80 -16.17
C GLY A 211 -2.45 6.11 -16.35
N SER A 212 -2.97 6.66 -15.25
CA SER A 212 -3.78 7.89 -15.22
C SER A 212 -2.94 9.15 -15.42
N THR A 213 -3.59 10.31 -15.57
CA THR A 213 -2.92 11.62 -15.61
C THR A 213 -2.65 12.18 -14.21
N THR A 214 -1.53 12.86 -14.04
CA THR A 214 -1.14 13.53 -12.80
C THR A 214 -1.91 14.84 -12.58
N GLY A 215 -2.38 15.06 -11.34
CA GLY A 215 -3.03 16.29 -10.87
C GLY A 215 -2.60 16.64 -9.44
N ARG A 216 -3.23 17.65 -8.83
CA ARG A 216 -2.92 18.12 -7.46
C ARG A 216 -3.63 17.30 -6.38
N ASP A 217 -3.54 15.97 -6.47
CA ASP A 217 -4.25 15.07 -5.56
C ASP A 217 -3.39 14.69 -4.36
N GLY A 218 -3.98 14.72 -3.16
CA GLY A 218 -3.39 14.17 -1.93
C GLY A 218 -1.98 14.66 -1.64
N MET A 219 -1.61 15.88 -2.04
CA MET A 219 -0.28 16.42 -1.80
C MET A 219 -0.02 16.46 -0.28
N GLY A 220 0.96 15.69 0.18
CA GLY A 220 1.25 15.53 1.60
C GLY A 220 0.42 14.45 2.32
N GLY A 221 -0.25 13.56 1.59
CA GLY A 221 -1.04 12.46 2.15
C GLY A 221 -0.24 11.55 3.09
N ALA A 222 1.02 11.23 2.77
CA ALA A 222 1.93 10.51 3.65
C ALA A 222 2.18 11.22 5.00
N SER A 223 2.38 12.53 4.97
CA SER A 223 2.56 13.37 6.17
C SER A 223 1.27 13.48 6.96
N PHE A 224 0.13 13.61 6.27
CA PHE A 224 -1.21 13.58 6.86
C PHE A 224 -1.50 12.26 7.58
N ALA A 225 -1.16 11.12 6.97
CA ALA A 225 -1.32 9.80 7.58
C ALA A 225 -0.41 9.58 8.81
N SER A 226 0.63 10.40 8.96
CA SER A 226 1.56 10.40 10.09
C SER A 226 1.17 11.39 11.20
N ALA A 227 0.13 12.22 11.00
CA ALA A 227 -0.33 13.21 11.97
C ALA A 227 -1.28 12.59 13.02
N GLU A 228 -1.63 13.34 14.07
CA GLU A 228 -2.67 12.94 15.01
C GLU A 228 -4.06 13.32 14.49
N LEU A 229 -5.05 12.41 14.60
CA LEU A 229 -6.46 12.73 14.34
C LEU A 229 -7.00 13.71 15.38
N THR A 230 -7.48 14.86 14.92
CA THR A 230 -8.16 15.86 15.75
C THR A 230 -9.46 16.30 15.08
N ASP A 231 -10.29 17.07 15.78
CA ASP A 231 -11.52 17.61 15.19
C ASP A 231 -11.26 18.49 13.95
N LYS A 232 -10.05 19.08 13.84
CA LYS A 232 -9.61 19.86 12.68
C LYS A 232 -9.29 19.01 11.45
N SER A 233 -9.00 17.72 11.62
CA SER A 233 -8.70 16.81 10.50
C SER A 233 -9.89 16.65 9.53
N MET A 234 -11.10 17.06 9.93
CA MET A 234 -12.25 17.11 9.04
C MET A 234 -12.12 18.14 7.91
N ASP A 235 -11.33 19.20 8.13
CA ASP A 235 -11.08 20.23 7.11
C ASP A 235 -10.19 19.69 5.97
N ASP A 236 -9.49 18.58 6.21
CA ASP A 236 -8.60 17.90 5.25
C ASP A 236 -9.35 16.94 4.33
N ARG A 237 -10.70 16.85 4.42
CA ARG A 237 -11.51 16.00 3.53
C ARG A 237 -11.19 16.16 2.04
N PRO A 238 -10.92 17.36 1.49
CA PRO A 238 -10.54 17.53 0.08
C PRO A 238 -9.21 16.87 -0.29
N ALA A 239 -8.35 16.56 0.68
CA ALA A 239 -7.09 15.85 0.46
C ALA A 239 -7.30 14.34 0.33
N VAL A 240 -8.45 13.79 0.76
CA VAL A 240 -8.76 12.37 0.56
C VAL A 240 -9.13 12.13 -0.90
N GLN A 241 -8.38 11.23 -1.52
CA GLN A 241 -8.47 10.99 -2.95
C GLN A 241 -9.64 10.09 -3.32
N VAL A 242 -10.05 10.17 -4.58
CA VAL A 242 -11.08 9.32 -5.17
C VAL A 242 -10.39 8.36 -6.13
N GLY A 243 -10.48 7.06 -5.86
CA GLY A 243 -9.95 6.04 -6.77
C GLY A 243 -10.89 5.74 -7.93
N ASP A 244 -10.35 5.33 -9.08
CA ASP A 244 -11.08 4.89 -10.26
C ASP A 244 -10.88 3.37 -10.48
N PRO A 245 -11.76 2.51 -9.93
CA PRO A 245 -11.61 1.07 -10.05
C PRO A 245 -11.73 0.55 -11.49
N PHE A 246 -12.33 1.32 -12.41
CA PHE A 246 -12.46 0.92 -13.81
C PHE A 246 -11.15 1.16 -14.56
N LEU A 247 -10.47 2.28 -14.27
CA LEU A 247 -9.14 2.55 -14.79
C LEU A 247 -8.12 1.58 -14.19
N GLU A 248 -8.19 1.30 -12.89
CA GLU A 248 -7.34 0.31 -12.20
C GLU A 248 -7.51 -1.09 -12.80
N LYS A 249 -8.74 -1.48 -13.18
CA LYS A 249 -8.96 -2.75 -13.90
C LYS A 249 -8.18 -2.80 -15.22
N SER A 250 -8.20 -1.71 -15.98
CA SER A 250 -7.46 -1.61 -17.23
C SER A 250 -5.95 -1.65 -16.98
N LEU A 251 -5.49 -1.01 -15.91
CA LEU A 251 -4.09 -1.02 -15.47
C LEU A 251 -3.63 -2.44 -15.09
N ILE A 252 -4.42 -3.19 -14.33
CA ILE A 252 -4.13 -4.60 -14.01
C ILE A 252 -3.90 -5.42 -15.27
N GLU A 253 -4.83 -5.37 -16.23
CA GLU A 253 -4.70 -6.19 -17.43
C GLU A 253 -3.54 -5.75 -18.32
N ALA A 254 -3.30 -4.44 -18.43
CA ALA A 254 -2.15 -3.92 -19.17
C ALA A 254 -0.81 -4.33 -18.55
N CYS A 255 -0.68 -4.26 -17.22
CA CYS A 255 0.53 -4.67 -16.51
C CYS A 255 0.77 -6.17 -16.66
N LEU A 256 -0.25 -7.01 -16.43
CA LEU A 256 -0.12 -8.46 -16.58
C LEU A 256 0.21 -8.87 -18.03
N GLU A 257 -0.34 -8.16 -19.02
CA GLU A 257 0.04 -8.34 -20.42
C GLU A 257 1.49 -7.90 -20.68
N ALA A 258 1.89 -6.74 -20.17
CA ALA A 258 3.25 -6.21 -20.30
C ALA A 258 4.29 -7.16 -19.69
N PHE A 259 4.06 -7.72 -18.50
CA PHE A 259 4.99 -8.64 -17.87
C PHE A 259 5.20 -9.93 -18.67
N LYS A 260 4.18 -10.40 -19.40
CA LYS A 260 4.29 -11.60 -20.27
C LYS A 260 5.22 -11.39 -21.47
N THR A 261 5.49 -10.14 -21.86
CA THR A 261 6.41 -9.84 -22.98
C THR A 261 7.87 -10.08 -22.64
N GLY A 262 8.23 -10.08 -21.35
CA GLY A 262 9.62 -10.05 -20.89
C GLY A 262 10.35 -8.74 -21.20
N ALA A 263 9.68 -7.70 -21.70
CA ALA A 263 10.28 -6.37 -21.96
C ALA A 263 10.42 -5.52 -20.70
N VAL A 264 9.80 -5.92 -19.59
CA VAL A 264 9.80 -5.17 -18.34
C VAL A 264 11.00 -5.57 -17.48
N VAL A 265 11.89 -4.63 -17.25
CA VAL A 265 13.09 -4.80 -16.41
C VAL A 265 12.74 -4.58 -14.93
N ALA A 266 11.94 -3.56 -14.65
CA ALA A 266 11.45 -3.25 -13.32
C ALA A 266 10.11 -2.53 -13.40
N ALA A 267 9.30 -2.66 -12.36
CA ALA A 267 8.05 -1.92 -12.20
C ALA A 267 7.87 -1.48 -10.75
N GLN A 268 7.32 -0.29 -10.57
CA GLN A 268 7.00 0.26 -9.25
C GLN A 268 5.67 0.99 -9.31
N ASP A 269 4.83 0.77 -8.30
CA ASP A 269 3.58 1.52 -8.16
C ASP A 269 3.84 2.96 -7.71
N MET A 270 2.86 3.83 -7.94
CA MET A 270 2.91 5.22 -7.48
C MET A 270 1.80 5.46 -6.47
N GLY A 271 2.07 5.12 -5.20
CA GLY A 271 1.22 5.45 -4.05
C GLY A 271 1.66 6.74 -3.35
N ALA A 272 1.95 6.61 -2.06
CA ALA A 272 2.45 7.71 -1.22
C ALA A 272 3.70 8.36 -1.81
N ALA A 273 3.76 9.69 -1.83
CA ALA A 273 4.84 10.47 -2.44
C ALA A 273 5.08 10.24 -3.96
N GLY A 274 4.19 9.52 -4.67
CA GLY A 274 4.11 9.48 -6.13
C GLY A 274 5.43 9.28 -6.87
N ILE A 275 5.80 10.24 -7.73
CA ILE A 275 7.03 10.20 -8.55
C ILE A 275 8.27 10.19 -7.66
N THR A 276 8.24 10.91 -6.54
CA THR A 276 9.38 10.98 -5.60
C THR A 276 9.75 9.61 -5.06
N CYS A 277 8.77 8.89 -4.51
CA CYS A 277 8.98 7.56 -3.94
C CYS A 277 9.41 6.57 -5.03
N SER A 278 8.59 6.46 -6.08
CA SER A 278 8.82 5.48 -7.14
C SER A 278 10.19 5.62 -7.83
N THR A 279 10.62 6.84 -8.16
CA THR A 279 11.96 7.06 -8.75
C THR A 279 13.09 6.79 -7.76
N SER A 280 12.96 7.23 -6.50
CA SER A 280 14.03 7.06 -5.51
C SER A 280 14.22 5.62 -5.06
N GLU A 281 13.14 4.89 -4.79
CA GLU A 281 13.21 3.48 -4.40
C GLU A 281 13.70 2.59 -5.55
N MET A 282 13.20 2.82 -6.76
CA MET A 282 13.62 2.08 -7.95
C MET A 282 15.12 2.26 -8.21
N ALA A 283 15.62 3.50 -8.11
CA ALA A 283 17.04 3.81 -8.24
C ALA A 283 17.87 3.18 -7.11
N ALA A 284 17.46 3.36 -5.85
CA ALA A 284 18.20 2.87 -4.68
C ALA A 284 18.32 1.34 -4.67
N LYS A 285 17.21 0.61 -4.87
CA LYS A 285 17.21 -0.86 -4.93
C LYS A 285 18.03 -1.40 -6.11
N GLY A 286 18.08 -0.65 -7.20
CA GLY A 286 18.88 -0.96 -8.39
C GLY A 286 20.37 -0.65 -8.27
N GLY A 287 20.77 0.20 -7.32
CA GLY A 287 22.14 0.73 -7.24
C GLY A 287 22.51 1.63 -8.42
N VAL A 288 21.51 2.26 -9.05
CA VAL A 288 21.63 3.13 -10.24
C VAL A 288 20.95 4.47 -9.97
N GLY A 289 20.95 5.38 -10.94
CA GLY A 289 20.14 6.59 -10.90
C GLY A 289 18.99 6.60 -11.89
N ILE A 290 18.11 7.58 -11.73
CA ILE A 290 17.03 7.88 -12.67
C ILE A 290 17.07 9.37 -13.00
N GLU A 291 17.14 9.67 -14.29
CA GLU A 291 16.84 10.99 -14.82
C GLU A 291 15.39 10.99 -15.33
N PHE A 292 14.56 11.92 -14.87
CA PHE A 292 13.14 11.95 -15.15
C PHE A 292 12.67 13.37 -15.51
N ASP A 293 11.97 13.49 -16.63
CA ASP A 293 11.52 14.75 -17.21
C ASP A 293 10.02 14.96 -16.99
N LEU A 294 9.70 15.94 -16.14
CA LEU A 294 8.32 16.27 -15.77
C LEU A 294 7.52 16.86 -16.94
N ASP A 295 8.16 17.45 -17.95
CA ASP A 295 7.44 18.00 -19.11
C ASP A 295 6.79 16.91 -19.97
N LYS A 296 7.24 15.66 -19.82
CA LYS A 296 6.69 14.50 -20.52
C LYS A 296 5.55 13.84 -19.77
N VAL A 297 5.35 14.16 -18.49
CA VAL A 297 4.33 13.52 -17.66
C VAL A 297 2.93 13.94 -18.13
N PRO A 298 2.01 12.99 -18.37
CA PRO A 298 0.63 13.31 -18.69
C PRO A 298 -0.05 14.02 -17.51
N VAL A 299 -0.59 15.21 -17.74
CA VAL A 299 -1.28 16.02 -16.73
C VAL A 299 -2.68 16.40 -17.13
N ARG A 300 -3.54 16.60 -16.14
CA ARG A 300 -4.91 17.13 -16.32
C ARG A 300 -5.10 18.54 -15.80
N GLU A 301 -4.13 19.06 -15.06
CA GLU A 301 -4.13 20.43 -14.54
C GLU A 301 -2.99 21.25 -15.15
N SER A 302 -3.30 22.46 -15.59
CA SER A 302 -2.31 23.37 -16.15
C SER A 302 -1.49 24.08 -15.07
N GLY A 303 -0.26 24.46 -15.41
CA GLY A 303 0.57 25.32 -14.56
C GLY A 303 1.11 24.64 -13.31
N MET A 304 1.16 23.31 -13.30
CA MET A 304 1.78 22.57 -12.20
C MET A 304 3.27 22.91 -12.09
N ILE A 305 3.77 23.01 -10.85
CA ILE A 305 5.18 23.24 -10.54
C ILE A 305 5.87 21.93 -10.11
N PRO A 306 7.20 21.81 -10.16
CA PRO A 306 7.90 20.56 -9.83
C PRO A 306 7.49 19.94 -8.49
N TYR A 307 7.31 20.77 -7.47
CA TYR A 307 6.81 20.35 -6.16
C TYR A 307 5.46 19.60 -6.25
N GLU A 308 4.52 20.10 -7.05
CA GLU A 308 3.19 19.49 -7.20
C GLU A 308 3.23 18.19 -8.02
N TYR A 309 4.08 18.11 -9.05
CA TYR A 309 4.30 16.86 -9.79
C TYR A 309 4.86 15.76 -8.89
N LEU A 310 5.91 16.12 -8.13
CA LEU A 310 6.69 15.17 -7.36
C LEU A 310 5.94 14.61 -6.15
N LEU A 311 5.06 15.42 -5.56
CA LEU A 311 4.28 15.06 -4.37
C LEU A 311 2.83 14.71 -4.67
N SER A 312 2.42 14.75 -5.94
CA SER A 312 1.11 14.28 -6.35
C SER A 312 0.97 12.79 -6.05
N GLU A 313 -0.07 12.46 -5.32
CA GLU A 313 -0.44 11.08 -4.99
C GLU A 313 -1.57 10.58 -5.90
N SER A 314 -1.83 11.20 -7.07
CA SER A 314 -2.89 10.75 -8.00
C SER A 314 -2.88 9.23 -8.18
N GLN A 315 -4.06 8.60 -8.15
CA GLN A 315 -4.21 7.15 -8.18
C GLN A 315 -3.99 6.55 -9.58
N GLU A 316 -3.92 5.21 -9.64
CA GLU A 316 -3.83 4.41 -10.87
C GLU A 316 -2.64 4.79 -11.78
N ARG A 317 -1.44 4.96 -11.20
CA ARG A 317 -0.19 5.26 -11.92
C ARG A 317 0.94 4.32 -11.52
N MET A 318 1.87 4.10 -12.45
CA MET A 318 3.07 3.29 -12.21
C MET A 318 4.28 3.81 -13.01
N LEU A 319 5.47 3.45 -12.53
CA LEU A 319 6.71 3.59 -13.28
C LEU A 319 7.23 2.22 -13.74
N PHE A 320 7.69 2.17 -14.98
CA PHE A 320 8.28 0.98 -15.58
C PHE A 320 9.68 1.30 -16.09
N VAL A 321 10.60 0.35 -15.99
CA VAL A 321 11.84 0.33 -16.76
C VAL A 321 11.65 -0.69 -17.86
N ALA A 322 11.73 -0.24 -19.11
CA ALA A 322 11.66 -1.15 -20.25
C ALA A 322 13.06 -1.50 -20.75
N GLU A 323 13.20 -2.69 -21.33
CA GLU A 323 14.38 -3.03 -22.11
C GLU A 323 14.52 -2.06 -23.30
N LYS A 324 15.70 -1.45 -23.44
CA LYS A 324 15.96 -0.47 -24.49
C LYS A 324 15.69 -1.03 -25.89
N GLY A 325 14.90 -0.31 -26.68
CA GLY A 325 14.44 -0.71 -28.01
C GLY A 325 13.10 -1.43 -28.01
N ARG A 326 12.54 -1.74 -26.84
CA ARG A 326 11.23 -2.40 -26.67
C ARG A 326 10.21 -1.51 -25.95
N GLU A 327 10.52 -0.24 -25.69
CA GLU A 327 9.61 0.70 -25.06
C GLU A 327 8.29 0.87 -25.83
N GLN A 328 8.32 0.82 -27.17
CA GLN A 328 7.12 0.97 -28.00
C GLN A 328 6.16 -0.21 -27.82
N GLU A 329 6.69 -1.42 -27.63
CA GLU A 329 5.88 -2.62 -27.35
C GLU A 329 5.02 -2.41 -26.10
N LEU A 330 5.62 -1.87 -25.02
CA LEU A 330 4.89 -1.56 -23.80
C LEU A 330 3.88 -0.42 -24.01
N ILE A 331 4.30 0.67 -24.66
CA ILE A 331 3.41 1.82 -24.94
C ILE A 331 2.16 1.37 -25.70
N ASP A 332 2.31 0.51 -26.70
CA ASP A 332 1.18 0.00 -27.50
C ASP A 332 0.23 -0.87 -26.67
N ILE A 333 0.75 -1.65 -25.71
CA ILE A 333 -0.06 -2.42 -24.76
C ILE A 333 -0.91 -1.47 -23.89
N PHE A 334 -0.28 -0.52 -23.22
CA PHE A 334 -1.00 0.40 -22.33
C PHE A 334 -2.04 1.25 -23.09
N HIS A 335 -1.72 1.73 -24.30
CA HIS A 335 -2.69 2.44 -25.15
C HIS A 335 -3.87 1.57 -25.57
N ARG A 336 -3.65 0.27 -25.84
CA ARG A 336 -4.73 -0.67 -26.20
C ARG A 336 -5.75 -0.82 -25.06
N TRP A 337 -5.27 -0.75 -23.82
CA TRP A 337 -6.10 -0.73 -22.61
C TRP A 337 -6.63 0.66 -22.25
N GLY A 338 -6.40 1.68 -23.09
CA GLY A 338 -6.92 3.03 -22.89
C GLY A 338 -6.17 3.85 -21.84
N LEU A 339 -4.94 3.46 -21.50
CA LEU A 339 -4.10 4.12 -20.50
C LEU A 339 -3.07 5.03 -21.16
N GLN A 340 -2.56 6.02 -20.42
CA GLN A 340 -1.40 6.79 -20.88
C GLN A 340 -0.14 5.94 -20.77
N ALA A 341 0.79 6.10 -21.72
CA ALA A 341 2.14 5.55 -21.63
C ALA A 341 3.14 6.42 -22.37
N VAL A 342 4.15 6.91 -21.65
CA VAL A 342 5.17 7.81 -22.21
C VAL A 342 6.53 7.51 -21.61
N VAL A 343 7.58 7.61 -22.43
CA VAL A 343 8.95 7.59 -21.94
C VAL A 343 9.25 8.93 -21.29
N ALA A 344 9.24 8.97 -19.96
CA ALA A 344 9.47 10.17 -19.18
C ALA A 344 10.89 10.25 -18.62
N GLY A 345 11.66 9.17 -18.63
CA GLY A 345 13.01 9.18 -18.07
C GLY A 345 13.95 8.13 -18.65
N THR A 346 15.11 8.00 -18.02
CA THR A 346 16.15 7.04 -18.39
C THR A 346 16.95 6.63 -17.17
N VAL A 347 17.36 5.36 -17.12
CA VAL A 347 18.27 4.84 -16.09
C VAL A 347 19.68 5.37 -16.36
N ILE A 348 20.31 5.97 -15.36
CA ILE A 348 21.66 6.57 -15.44
C ILE A 348 22.63 5.87 -14.49
N GLU A 349 23.93 6.07 -14.71
CA GLU A 349 24.99 5.41 -13.92
C GLU A 349 25.14 6.05 -12.54
N GLU A 350 25.07 7.38 -12.45
CA GLU A 350 25.20 8.10 -11.18
C GLU A 350 24.00 7.76 -10.27
N PRO A 351 24.20 7.35 -8.99
CA PRO A 351 23.13 6.88 -8.10
C PRO A 351 22.30 8.04 -7.51
N ILE A 352 21.73 8.85 -8.38
CA ILE A 352 20.96 10.05 -8.08
C ILE A 352 19.58 9.97 -8.73
N VAL A 353 18.62 10.66 -8.14
CA VAL A 353 17.36 11.02 -8.79
C VAL A 353 17.53 12.44 -9.30
N ARG A 354 17.60 12.59 -10.62
CA ARG A 354 17.63 13.89 -11.30
C ARG A 354 16.29 14.16 -11.94
N ILE A 355 15.63 15.22 -11.51
CA ILE A 355 14.34 15.65 -12.04
C ILE A 355 14.56 16.87 -12.93
N LEU A 356 14.11 16.79 -14.18
CA LEU A 356 14.13 17.88 -15.14
C LEU A 356 12.74 18.52 -15.24
N PHE A 357 12.71 19.85 -15.40
CA PHE A 357 11.50 20.58 -15.74
C PHE A 357 11.85 21.84 -16.52
N LYS A 358 11.22 22.02 -17.68
CA LYS A 358 11.44 23.11 -18.63
C LYS A 358 12.91 23.26 -19.03
N GLY A 359 13.60 22.12 -19.20
CA GLY A 359 15.01 22.05 -19.59
C GLY A 359 16.02 22.33 -18.47
N GLU A 360 15.56 22.57 -17.23
CA GLU A 360 16.42 22.85 -16.08
C GLU A 360 16.32 21.74 -15.02
N ILE A 361 17.33 21.62 -14.15
CA ILE A 361 17.30 20.69 -13.02
C ILE A 361 16.38 21.24 -11.93
N ALA A 362 15.25 20.57 -11.74
CA ALA A 362 14.27 20.90 -10.70
C ALA A 362 14.61 20.26 -9.35
N ALA A 363 15.23 19.08 -9.34
CA ALA A 363 15.74 18.41 -8.13
C ALA A 363 16.88 17.47 -8.50
N GLU A 364 17.89 17.37 -7.64
CA GLU A 364 18.98 16.40 -7.79
C GLU A 364 19.43 15.90 -6.42
N ILE A 365 19.07 14.66 -6.09
CA ILE A 365 19.29 14.06 -4.77
C ILE A 365 19.87 12.66 -4.95
N THR A 366 20.83 12.25 -4.11
CA THR A 366 21.28 10.86 -4.05
C THR A 366 20.10 9.93 -3.74
N ALA A 367 19.88 8.89 -4.54
CA ALA A 367 18.69 8.02 -4.42
C ALA A 367 18.53 7.43 -3.01
N THR A 368 19.64 6.98 -2.41
CA THR A 368 19.65 6.40 -1.06
C THR A 368 19.36 7.42 0.04
N ALA A 369 19.50 8.73 -0.19
CA ALA A 369 19.17 9.75 0.81
C ALA A 369 17.66 9.86 1.07
N LEU A 370 16.85 9.45 0.09
CA LEU A 370 15.38 9.42 0.19
C LEU A 370 14.87 8.04 0.64
N ALA A 371 15.48 6.95 0.17
CA ALA A 371 14.99 5.59 0.42
C ALA A 371 15.59 4.91 1.67
N ASP A 372 16.91 4.67 1.68
CA ASP A 372 17.53 3.78 2.68
C ASP A 372 18.11 4.54 3.87
N ASN A 373 18.86 5.59 3.56
CA ASN A 373 19.51 6.46 4.53
C ASN A 373 18.49 7.47 5.03
N THR A 374 17.52 7.00 5.80
CA THR A 374 16.48 7.82 6.44
C THR A 374 16.74 7.92 7.95
N PRO A 375 16.20 8.94 8.64
CA PRO A 375 16.31 9.05 10.09
C PRO A 375 15.72 7.82 10.78
N ILE A 376 16.46 7.28 11.76
CA ILE A 376 15.98 6.17 12.59
C ILE A 376 16.06 6.57 14.05
N TYR A 377 14.96 6.35 14.75
CA TYR A 377 14.84 6.69 16.15
C TYR A 377 14.88 5.43 17.00
N HIS A 378 15.92 5.33 17.82
CA HIS A 378 15.94 4.40 18.93
C HIS A 378 15.30 5.10 20.14
N ARG A 379 14.16 4.57 20.57
CA ARG A 379 13.46 5.07 21.75
C ARG A 379 14.00 4.39 23.00
N GLU A 380 14.20 5.16 24.05
CA GLU A 380 14.52 4.62 25.36
C GLU A 380 13.26 3.93 25.90
N LEU A 381 13.40 2.64 26.24
CA LEU A 381 12.29 1.85 26.77
C LEU A 381 12.11 2.20 28.25
N LEU A 382 10.86 2.28 28.69
CA LEU A 382 10.56 2.39 30.10
C LEU A 382 11.08 1.13 30.82
N THR A 383 11.75 1.31 31.95
CA THR A 383 12.21 0.21 32.80
C THR A 383 11.06 -0.61 33.37
N GLU A 384 9.92 0.04 33.62
CA GLU A 384 8.69 -0.59 34.07
C GLU A 384 7.54 -0.23 33.12
N PRO A 385 6.67 -1.20 32.76
CA PRO A 385 5.47 -0.92 31.98
C PRO A 385 4.55 0.09 32.69
N PRO A 386 3.74 0.86 31.95
CA PRO A 386 2.78 1.77 32.57
C PRO A 386 1.81 1.06 33.53
N GLU A 387 1.40 1.75 34.59
CA GLU A 387 0.52 1.20 35.64
C GLU A 387 -0.77 0.58 35.07
N TYR A 388 -1.38 1.22 34.06
CA TYR A 388 -2.59 0.69 33.43
C TYR A 388 -2.36 -0.66 32.75
N ALA A 389 -1.17 -0.89 32.18
CA ALA A 389 -0.82 -2.15 31.50
C ALA A 389 -0.54 -3.24 32.53
N ILE A 390 0.19 -2.91 33.61
CA ILE A 390 0.42 -3.82 34.73
C ILE A 390 -0.91 -4.27 35.31
N LYS A 391 -1.80 -3.34 35.63
CA LYS A 391 -3.15 -3.63 36.14
C LYS A 391 -3.98 -4.47 35.18
N ALA A 392 -3.88 -4.24 33.88
CA ALA A 392 -4.57 -5.07 32.89
C ALA A 392 -4.04 -6.51 32.85
N TRP A 393 -2.72 -6.70 33.03
CA TRP A 393 -2.09 -8.03 33.09
C TRP A 393 -2.38 -8.81 34.37
N GLU A 394 -2.83 -8.14 35.43
CA GLU A 394 -3.31 -8.79 36.65
C GLU A 394 -4.64 -9.55 36.44
N TRP A 395 -5.32 -9.33 35.31
CA TRP A 395 -6.55 -10.06 34.99
C TRP A 395 -6.29 -11.56 34.86
N THR A 396 -7.10 -12.36 35.55
CA THR A 396 -7.07 -13.83 35.49
C THR A 396 -8.50 -14.36 35.39
N ALA A 397 -8.67 -15.59 34.89
CA ALA A 397 -9.99 -16.24 34.84
C ALA A 397 -10.63 -16.36 36.24
N ASP A 398 -9.81 -16.46 37.29
CA ASP A 398 -10.26 -16.50 38.69
C ASP A 398 -10.85 -15.17 39.19
N SER A 399 -10.64 -14.07 38.46
CA SER A 399 -11.27 -12.77 38.75
C SER A 399 -12.72 -12.66 38.27
N LEU A 400 -13.21 -13.65 37.52
CA LEU A 400 -14.61 -13.69 37.11
C LEU A 400 -15.52 -13.91 38.32
N PRO A 401 -16.72 -13.29 38.37
CA PRO A 401 -17.69 -13.56 39.43
C PRO A 401 -18.04 -15.04 39.55
N GLU A 402 -18.39 -15.48 40.77
CA GLU A 402 -18.86 -16.85 40.98
C GLU A 402 -20.06 -17.16 40.07
N SER A 403 -20.00 -18.33 39.45
CA SER A 403 -21.07 -18.82 38.59
C SER A 403 -21.60 -20.15 39.11
N THR A 404 -22.89 -20.37 38.84
CA THR A 404 -23.61 -21.59 39.20
C THR A 404 -24.24 -22.18 37.96
N VAL A 405 -24.85 -23.37 38.09
CA VAL A 405 -25.66 -23.95 37.01
C VAL A 405 -26.82 -23.06 36.56
N ALA A 406 -27.25 -22.10 37.40
CA ALA A 406 -28.34 -21.18 37.09
C ALA A 406 -27.87 -19.92 36.32
N GLY A 407 -26.59 -19.55 36.40
CA GLY A 407 -26.08 -18.31 35.82
C GLY A 407 -24.86 -17.75 36.54
N ILE A 408 -24.53 -16.50 36.25
CA ILE A 408 -23.47 -15.72 36.90
C ILE A 408 -24.06 -14.48 37.57
N GLU A 409 -23.54 -14.09 38.73
CA GLU A 409 -23.95 -12.88 39.42
C GLU A 409 -23.05 -11.71 39.03
N ILE A 410 -23.63 -10.67 38.41
CA ILE A 410 -22.91 -9.47 37.98
C ILE A 410 -23.59 -8.26 38.63
N ASP A 411 -22.83 -7.46 39.37
CA ASP A 411 -23.33 -6.28 40.08
C ASP A 411 -24.59 -6.54 40.94
N GLY A 412 -24.64 -7.69 41.60
CA GLY A 412 -25.76 -8.12 42.45
C GLY A 412 -27.00 -8.61 41.69
N ASN A 413 -26.89 -8.84 40.38
CA ASN A 413 -27.97 -9.36 39.55
C ASN A 413 -27.57 -10.72 38.94
N LEU A 414 -28.39 -11.76 39.20
CA LEU A 414 -28.21 -13.06 38.56
C LEU A 414 -28.62 -12.99 37.08
N GLN A 415 -27.64 -13.12 36.19
CA GLN A 415 -27.84 -13.28 34.75
C GLN A 415 -27.83 -14.77 34.43
N ASN A 416 -28.93 -15.29 33.88
CA ASN A 416 -28.97 -16.71 33.51
C ASN A 416 -28.25 -16.97 32.18
N TRP A 417 -27.86 -18.22 31.94
CA TRP A 417 -27.10 -18.60 30.74
C TRP A 417 -27.82 -18.31 29.42
N ASN A 418 -29.15 -18.36 29.39
CA ASN A 418 -29.92 -18.00 28.19
C ASN A 418 -29.83 -16.49 27.90
N GLN A 419 -29.93 -15.65 28.93
CA GLN A 419 -29.78 -14.19 28.80
C GLN A 419 -28.38 -13.83 28.33
N ILE A 420 -27.35 -14.44 28.93
CA ILE A 420 -25.95 -14.21 28.56
C ILE A 420 -25.71 -14.64 27.11
N LEU A 421 -26.20 -15.82 26.71
CA LEU A 421 -26.07 -16.28 25.33
C LEU A 421 -26.74 -15.31 24.34
N LEU A 422 -27.94 -14.83 24.65
CA LEU A 422 -28.63 -13.85 23.81
C LEU A 422 -27.86 -12.52 23.74
N GLN A 423 -27.30 -12.05 24.86
CA GLN A 423 -26.47 -10.84 24.89
C GLN A 423 -25.18 -11.01 24.07
N LEU A 424 -24.51 -12.16 24.16
CA LEU A 424 -23.33 -12.47 23.36
C LEU A 424 -23.68 -12.49 21.87
N LEU A 425 -24.78 -13.13 21.48
CA LEU A 425 -25.22 -13.19 20.09
C LEU A 425 -25.65 -11.82 19.53
N ASP A 426 -26.13 -10.92 20.39
CA ASP A 426 -26.50 -9.54 20.04
C ASP A 426 -25.30 -8.57 20.02
N THR A 427 -24.17 -8.95 20.62
CA THR A 427 -22.95 -8.14 20.63
C THR A 427 -22.41 -7.98 19.20
N PRO A 428 -22.28 -6.76 18.63
CA PRO A 428 -21.90 -6.56 17.23
C PRO A 428 -20.62 -7.26 16.78
N THR A 429 -19.64 -7.40 17.69
CA THR A 429 -18.38 -8.12 17.47
C THR A 429 -18.59 -9.63 17.26
N ILE A 430 -19.53 -10.26 17.96
CA ILE A 430 -19.84 -11.70 17.85
C ILE A 430 -20.92 -11.96 16.79
N ALA A 431 -21.89 -11.06 16.69
CA ALA A 431 -23.04 -11.17 15.81
C ALA A 431 -22.65 -11.44 14.34
N SER A 432 -23.60 -12.00 13.58
CA SER A 432 -23.40 -12.34 12.17
C SER A 432 -22.93 -11.13 11.35
N LYS A 433 -21.82 -11.30 10.62
CA LYS A 433 -21.31 -10.30 9.68
C LYS A 433 -22.02 -10.33 8.32
N ARG A 434 -23.20 -10.97 8.22
CA ARG A 434 -23.99 -11.07 6.98
C ARG A 434 -24.31 -9.73 6.34
N TRP A 435 -24.52 -8.70 7.14
CA TRP A 435 -24.76 -7.36 6.60
C TRP A 435 -23.56 -6.85 5.80
N VAL A 436 -22.33 -7.20 6.20
CA VAL A 436 -21.07 -6.80 5.54
C VAL A 436 -20.89 -7.58 4.24
N TYR A 437 -20.71 -8.90 4.32
CA TYR A 437 -20.28 -9.70 3.16
C TYR A 437 -21.33 -9.82 2.05
N ARG A 438 -22.61 -9.53 2.32
CA ARG A 438 -23.65 -9.50 1.26
C ARG A 438 -23.53 -8.29 0.31
N GLN A 439 -22.75 -7.28 0.71
CA GLN A 439 -22.47 -6.10 -0.11
C GLN A 439 -21.30 -6.39 -1.07
N TYR A 440 -20.41 -7.30 -0.67
CA TYR A 440 -19.29 -7.72 -1.48
C TYR A 440 -19.71 -8.79 -2.48
N ASP A 441 -19.17 -8.67 -3.68
CA ASP A 441 -19.03 -9.85 -4.51
C ASP A 441 -18.06 -10.83 -3.84
N HIS A 442 -18.43 -12.10 -3.92
CA HIS A 442 -17.66 -13.22 -3.37
C HIS A 442 -17.68 -14.41 -4.36
N GLN A 443 -18.05 -14.17 -5.62
CA GLN A 443 -18.29 -15.20 -6.63
C GLN A 443 -17.66 -14.90 -7.99
N VAL A 444 -17.31 -13.64 -8.29
CA VAL A 444 -16.54 -13.26 -9.47
C VAL A 444 -15.25 -14.08 -9.50
N GLN A 445 -14.84 -14.43 -10.71
CA GLN A 445 -13.81 -15.44 -11.00
C GLN A 445 -14.22 -16.88 -10.66
N ASN A 446 -15.39 -17.16 -10.09
CA ASN A 446 -15.95 -18.50 -9.81
C ASN A 446 -14.93 -19.45 -9.13
N ASN A 447 -14.17 -18.91 -8.18
CA ASN A 447 -13.10 -19.62 -7.47
C ASN A 447 -13.39 -19.81 -5.98
N THR A 448 -14.30 -19.03 -5.39
CA THR A 448 -14.69 -19.18 -3.99
C THR A 448 -15.44 -20.50 -3.77
N VAL A 449 -14.86 -21.38 -2.95
CA VAL A 449 -15.45 -22.68 -2.59
C VAL A 449 -16.32 -22.55 -1.35
N VAL A 450 -15.79 -21.85 -0.33
CA VAL A 450 -16.51 -21.57 0.91
C VAL A 450 -16.90 -20.10 0.90
N LEU A 451 -18.20 -19.83 0.93
CA LEU A 451 -18.73 -18.47 0.93
C LEU A 451 -18.53 -17.82 2.32
N PRO A 452 -18.41 -16.48 2.37
CA PRO A 452 -18.26 -15.75 3.62
C PRO A 452 -19.35 -16.09 4.65
N GLY A 453 -18.95 -16.28 5.91
CA GLY A 453 -19.84 -16.65 7.01
C GLY A 453 -20.20 -18.13 7.10
N GLY A 454 -19.67 -18.98 6.21
CA GLY A 454 -19.88 -20.44 6.23
C GLY A 454 -18.78 -21.25 6.93
N ALA A 455 -17.59 -20.68 7.16
CA ALA A 455 -16.47 -21.33 7.82
C ALA A 455 -15.50 -20.30 8.46
N ASP A 456 -14.52 -20.81 9.20
CA ASP A 456 -13.50 -20.01 9.90
C ASP A 456 -12.45 -19.39 8.96
N ALA A 457 -12.29 -19.94 7.75
CA ALA A 457 -11.35 -19.45 6.74
C ALA A 457 -11.97 -19.44 5.34
N ALA A 458 -11.56 -18.47 4.54
CA ALA A 458 -11.90 -18.45 3.12
C ALA A 458 -11.16 -19.58 2.38
N VAL A 459 -11.86 -20.26 1.48
CA VAL A 459 -11.27 -21.31 0.63
C VAL A 459 -11.45 -20.91 -0.82
N VAL A 460 -10.34 -20.63 -1.49
CA VAL A 460 -10.30 -20.24 -2.91
C VAL A 460 -9.68 -21.39 -3.70
N ARG A 461 -10.44 -21.92 -4.66
CA ARG A 461 -9.94 -22.89 -5.64
C ARG A 461 -8.99 -22.19 -6.59
N LEU A 462 -7.77 -22.68 -6.70
CA LEU A 462 -6.83 -22.25 -7.71
C LEU A 462 -7.22 -22.89 -9.04
N ARG A 463 -7.37 -22.07 -10.08
CA ARG A 463 -7.51 -22.58 -11.44
C ARG A 463 -6.13 -23.01 -11.94
N PRO A 464 -6.08 -23.97 -12.88
CA PRO A 464 -4.85 -24.19 -13.64
C PRO A 464 -4.42 -22.86 -14.24
N VAL A 465 -3.19 -22.42 -13.93
CA VAL A 465 -2.57 -21.31 -14.65
C VAL A 465 -2.31 -21.83 -16.05
N GLU A 466 -2.86 -21.17 -17.07
CA GLU A 466 -2.53 -21.53 -18.46
C GLU A 466 -1.09 -21.12 -18.77
N ALA A 467 -0.11 -21.97 -18.42
CA ALA A 467 1.16 -22.11 -19.14
C ALA A 467 2.01 -23.30 -18.62
N CYS A 468 1.92 -24.41 -19.34
CA CYS A 468 3.02 -25.30 -19.75
C CYS A 468 2.35 -26.46 -20.51
N GLN A 469 1.91 -26.22 -21.74
CA GLN A 469 1.79 -27.34 -22.66
C GLN A 469 3.22 -27.82 -22.90
N GLU A 470 3.65 -28.86 -22.17
CA GLU A 470 4.75 -29.68 -22.63
C GLU A 470 4.42 -30.08 -24.07
N GLU A 471 5.29 -29.75 -25.02
CA GLU A 471 5.19 -30.34 -26.36
C GLU A 471 5.06 -31.86 -26.17
N PRO A 472 4.08 -32.52 -26.82
CA PRO A 472 3.98 -33.97 -26.74
C PRO A 472 5.32 -34.58 -27.18
N PRO A 473 5.83 -35.61 -26.48
CA PRO A 473 7.16 -36.15 -26.75
C PRO A 473 7.27 -36.50 -28.23
N GLN A 474 8.26 -35.91 -28.92
CA GLN A 474 8.53 -36.24 -30.30
C GLN A 474 8.76 -37.76 -30.40
N PRO A 475 8.08 -38.46 -31.32
CA PRO A 475 8.31 -39.88 -31.52
C PRO A 475 9.79 -40.10 -31.85
N PRO A 476 10.42 -41.15 -31.32
CA PRO A 476 11.84 -41.38 -31.54
C PRO A 476 12.11 -41.42 -33.04
N LEU A 477 13.06 -40.59 -33.49
CA LEU A 477 13.64 -40.65 -34.83
C LEU A 477 14.08 -42.09 -35.09
N GLY A 478 13.26 -42.81 -35.84
CA GLY A 478 13.57 -44.15 -36.31
C GLY A 478 14.87 -44.05 -37.09
N LYS A 479 15.90 -44.75 -36.62
CA LYS A 479 17.09 -45.00 -37.42
C LYS A 479 16.64 -45.73 -38.67
N GLY A 480 16.72 -45.04 -39.80
CA GLY A 480 16.59 -45.64 -41.12
C GLY A 480 17.60 -46.78 -41.28
N GLY A 481 17.12 -47.88 -41.85
CA GLY A 481 17.98 -48.90 -42.46
C GLY A 481 18.42 -48.50 -43.86
#